data_AF-A0A2W1K5S9-F1
#
_entry.id   AF-A0A2W1K5S9-F1
#
_cell.length_a   1.000
_cell.length_b   1.000
_cell.length_c   1.000
_cell.angle_alpha   90.00
_cell.angle_beta   90.00
_cell.angle_gamma   90.00
#
_symmetry.space_group_name_H-M   'P 1'
#
loop_
_entity.id
_entity.type
_entity.pdbx_description
1 polymer ?
#
loop_
_entity_poly.entity_id
_entity_poly.type
_entity_poly.pdbx_seq_one_letter_code
_entity_poly.pdbx_strand_id
1 'polypeptide(L)'
;MRRRASSSRQTTLKATYTKLLFSWEEMTQEMRHIEEENNCIFIEAYGLQDELTPDVPLKEITLTCNPHYRYGGDKTEEELEALLLADTMREFLSYAAGCMFGRYSLDKPGLILANQGDTLIEYLQQVPEPSFMPNQDNVIPVLDGDWFTDDITERFRQFLRVTFGEAYYEENLAFIEAALGKNIRKYFLKDFYNDHVRRYKKRPIYWLFSSPKGSFNALIYLHRYRPDTVSVVLQYLRDFRKKLAARLDYLQQVGISPSTSQSEKTRAQKEIDTIKKQLLELDDYERDTLYPLATAQIALDLDDGVKVNYLKLGPALKKIVGLDAKGED
;
A
#
# COMPACT_ATOMS: atom_id res chain seq x y z
N MET A 1 -13.34 -7.02 0.29
CA MET A 1 -13.40 -6.71 1.75
C MET A 1 -14.31 -5.54 2.17
N ARG A 2 -14.82 -4.65 1.29
CA ARG A 2 -15.34 -3.31 1.70
C ARG A 2 -16.70 -3.21 2.41
N ARG A 3 -17.51 -4.27 2.56
CA ARG A 3 -18.82 -4.18 3.25
C ARG A 3 -19.12 -5.26 4.31
N ARG A 4 -18.33 -6.34 4.40
CA ARG A 4 -18.63 -7.51 5.28
C ARG A 4 -17.52 -7.89 6.27
N ALA A 5 -16.37 -7.21 6.26
CA ALA A 5 -15.20 -7.66 7.02
C ALA A 5 -15.40 -7.70 8.54
N SER A 6 -16.30 -6.90 9.13
CA SER A 6 -16.49 -6.92 10.59
C SER A 6 -17.32 -8.10 11.09
N SER A 7 -18.22 -8.70 10.28
CA SER A 7 -19.01 -9.87 10.71
C SER A 7 -18.35 -11.21 10.37
N SER A 8 -17.30 -11.21 9.54
CA SER A 8 -16.58 -12.42 9.12
C SER A 8 -15.26 -12.67 9.87
N ARG A 9 -14.77 -11.71 10.65
CA ARG A 9 -13.47 -11.83 11.35
C ARG A 9 -13.45 -13.04 12.30
N GLN A 10 -12.47 -13.91 12.10
CA GLN A 10 -12.12 -15.01 13.01
C GLN A 10 -10.91 -14.61 13.87
N THR A 11 -10.49 -15.48 14.78
CA THR A 11 -9.32 -15.26 15.66
C THR A 11 -8.02 -15.07 14.89
N THR A 12 -7.79 -15.84 13.82
CA THR A 12 -6.62 -15.71 12.94
C THR A 12 -6.99 -15.17 11.57
N LEU A 13 -6.01 -14.56 10.90
CA LEU A 13 -6.15 -14.07 9.54
C LEU A 13 -6.36 -15.23 8.55
N LYS A 14 -5.69 -16.37 8.77
CA LYS A 14 -5.88 -17.58 7.97
C LYS A 14 -7.33 -18.09 8.06
N ALA A 15 -7.87 -18.23 9.27
CA ALA A 15 -9.25 -18.65 9.46
C ALA A 15 -10.26 -17.64 8.86
N THR A 16 -9.95 -16.34 8.98
CA THR A 16 -10.75 -15.28 8.34
C THR A 16 -10.73 -15.39 6.82
N TYR A 17 -9.57 -15.69 6.24
CA TYR A 17 -9.41 -15.91 4.80
C TYR A 17 -10.17 -17.16 4.32
N THR A 18 -10.07 -18.29 5.03
CA THR A 18 -10.83 -19.50 4.70
C THR A 18 -12.34 -19.27 4.73
N LYS A 19 -12.84 -18.57 5.75
CA LYS A 19 -14.27 -18.20 5.82
C LYS A 19 -14.68 -17.28 4.66
N LEU A 20 -13.78 -16.38 4.25
CA LEU A 20 -14.01 -15.46 3.15
C LEU A 20 -14.05 -16.20 1.80
N LEU A 21 -13.16 -17.17 1.59
CA LEU A 21 -13.16 -18.05 0.42
C LEU A 21 -14.50 -18.78 0.28
N PHE A 22 -14.95 -19.44 1.34
CA PHE A 22 -16.24 -20.14 1.33
C PHE A 22 -17.40 -19.20 0.96
N SER A 23 -17.44 -17.99 1.53
CA SER A 23 -18.46 -16.99 1.18
C SER A 23 -18.34 -16.50 -0.28
N TRP A 24 -17.15 -16.50 -0.87
CA TRP A 24 -16.94 -16.12 -2.27
C TRP A 24 -17.33 -17.22 -3.23
N GLU A 25 -17.07 -18.48 -2.88
CA GLU A 25 -17.55 -19.65 -3.62
C GLU A 25 -19.07 -19.68 -3.65
N GLU A 26 -19.73 -19.57 -2.49
CA GLU A 26 -21.21 -19.50 -2.41
C GLU A 26 -21.76 -18.36 -3.27
N MET A 27 -21.16 -17.16 -3.20
CA MET A 27 -21.59 -16.01 -4.00
C MET A 27 -21.40 -16.23 -5.50
N THR A 28 -20.34 -16.94 -5.90
CA THR A 28 -20.04 -17.24 -7.30
C THR A 28 -21.01 -18.27 -7.85
N GLN A 29 -21.34 -19.32 -7.07
CA GLN A 29 -22.33 -20.31 -7.47
C GLN A 29 -23.74 -19.73 -7.52
N GLU A 30 -24.11 -18.88 -6.56
CA GLU A 30 -25.39 -18.18 -6.57
C GLU A 30 -25.53 -17.27 -7.80
N MET A 31 -24.49 -16.48 -8.12
CA MET A 31 -24.50 -15.64 -9.31
C MET A 31 -24.62 -16.49 -10.58
N ARG A 32 -23.90 -17.61 -10.66
CA ARG A 32 -24.00 -18.55 -11.77
C ARG A 32 -25.43 -19.08 -11.92
N HIS A 33 -26.05 -19.52 -10.83
CA HIS A 33 -27.42 -20.02 -10.86
C HIS A 33 -28.41 -18.97 -11.37
N ILE A 34 -28.28 -17.73 -10.92
CA ILE A 34 -29.11 -16.61 -11.37
C ILE A 34 -28.89 -16.32 -12.87
N GLU A 35 -27.64 -16.37 -13.37
CA GLU A 35 -27.36 -16.19 -14.80
C GLU A 35 -27.93 -17.34 -15.64
N GLU A 36 -27.81 -18.59 -15.18
CA GLU A 36 -28.39 -19.77 -15.84
C GLU A 36 -29.93 -19.72 -15.86
N GLU A 37 -30.57 -19.28 -14.76
CA GLU A 37 -32.03 -19.08 -14.71
C GLU A 37 -32.50 -18.00 -15.70
N ASN A 38 -31.78 -16.87 -15.76
CA ASN A 38 -32.06 -15.84 -16.76
C ASN A 38 -31.95 -16.40 -18.18
N ASN A 39 -30.89 -17.17 -18.47
CA ASN A 39 -30.70 -17.79 -19.77
C ASN A 39 -31.83 -18.78 -20.10
N CYS A 40 -32.27 -19.61 -19.15
CA CYS A 40 -33.43 -20.49 -19.32
C CYS A 40 -34.67 -19.70 -19.74
N ILE A 41 -35.01 -18.62 -19.01
CA ILE A 41 -36.17 -17.77 -19.29
C ILE A 41 -36.08 -17.18 -20.71
N PHE A 42 -34.91 -16.69 -21.12
CA PHE A 42 -34.73 -16.13 -22.46
C PHE A 42 -34.80 -17.19 -23.56
N ILE A 43 -34.13 -18.33 -23.39
CA ILE A 43 -34.14 -19.44 -24.35
C ILE A 43 -35.58 -19.92 -24.57
N GLU A 44 -36.36 -20.07 -23.49
CA GLU A 44 -37.76 -20.44 -23.56
C GLU A 44 -38.63 -19.40 -24.27
N ALA A 45 -38.46 -18.12 -23.94
CA ALA A 45 -39.24 -17.03 -24.54
C ALA A 45 -39.02 -16.88 -26.05
N TYR A 46 -37.82 -17.20 -26.54
CA TYR A 46 -37.47 -17.10 -27.96
C TYR A 46 -37.54 -18.43 -28.73
N GLY A 47 -37.80 -19.56 -28.06
CA GLY A 47 -37.87 -20.87 -28.71
C GLY A 47 -36.50 -21.36 -29.23
N LEU A 48 -35.42 -21.07 -28.51
CA LEU A 48 -34.03 -21.33 -28.93
C LEU A 48 -33.42 -22.59 -28.28
N GLN A 49 -34.24 -23.52 -27.78
CA GLN A 49 -33.78 -24.68 -27.01
C GLN A 49 -32.83 -25.60 -27.80
N ASP A 50 -32.98 -25.64 -29.12
CA ASP A 50 -32.13 -26.46 -30.01
C ASP A 50 -30.81 -25.75 -30.40
N GLU A 51 -30.70 -24.44 -30.12
CA GLU A 51 -29.56 -23.62 -30.52
C GLU A 51 -28.65 -23.24 -29.35
N LEU A 52 -29.22 -23.08 -28.14
CA LEU A 52 -28.52 -22.53 -26.98
C LEU A 52 -28.75 -23.39 -25.73
N THR A 53 -27.72 -23.43 -24.87
CA THR A 53 -27.79 -24.01 -23.53
C THR A 53 -27.78 -22.91 -22.48
N PRO A 54 -28.49 -23.08 -21.35
CA PRO A 54 -28.50 -22.07 -20.30
C PRO A 54 -27.20 -22.01 -19.49
N ASP A 55 -26.39 -23.08 -19.52
CA ASP A 55 -25.18 -23.26 -18.72
C ASP A 55 -24.18 -22.11 -18.87
N VAL A 56 -23.70 -21.58 -17.74
CA VAL A 56 -22.70 -20.50 -17.72
C VAL A 56 -21.39 -21.00 -17.11
N PRO A 57 -20.28 -21.04 -17.88
CA PRO A 57 -18.98 -21.40 -17.35
C PRO A 57 -18.51 -20.46 -16.23
N LEU A 58 -17.86 -20.99 -15.19
CA LEU A 58 -17.34 -20.16 -14.08
C LEU A 58 -16.41 -19.04 -14.53
N LYS A 59 -15.66 -19.21 -15.62
CA LYS A 59 -14.80 -18.16 -16.20
C LYS A 59 -15.57 -16.94 -16.74
N GLU A 60 -16.89 -17.04 -16.91
CA GLU A 60 -17.75 -15.94 -17.40
C GLU A 60 -18.42 -15.17 -16.26
N ILE A 61 -18.43 -15.73 -15.04
CA ILE A 61 -18.99 -15.06 -13.86
C ILE A 61 -18.07 -13.92 -13.42
N THR A 62 -18.46 -12.68 -13.73
CA THR A 62 -17.58 -11.49 -13.68
C THR A 62 -17.27 -10.93 -12.27
N LEU A 63 -17.56 -11.69 -11.22
CA LEU A 63 -17.30 -11.28 -9.84
C LEU A 63 -15.79 -11.15 -9.56
N THR A 64 -15.36 -10.08 -8.90
CA THR A 64 -13.94 -9.84 -8.60
C THR A 64 -13.33 -10.84 -7.62
N CYS A 65 -14.18 -11.59 -6.90
CA CYS A 65 -13.76 -12.67 -6.00
C CYS A 65 -13.67 -14.03 -6.70
N ASN A 66 -14.18 -14.15 -7.92
CA ASN A 66 -14.11 -15.38 -8.69
C ASN A 66 -12.72 -15.48 -9.35
N PRO A 67 -11.87 -16.43 -8.93
CA PRO A 67 -10.52 -16.55 -9.47
C PRO A 67 -10.52 -16.99 -10.95
N HIS A 68 -11.50 -17.79 -11.39
CA HIS A 68 -11.60 -18.26 -12.77
C HIS A 68 -11.77 -17.11 -13.77
N TYR A 69 -12.58 -16.10 -13.40
CA TYR A 69 -12.73 -14.89 -14.19
C TYR A 69 -11.54 -13.93 -14.02
N ARG A 70 -11.11 -13.70 -12.77
CA ARG A 70 -10.09 -12.68 -12.46
C ARG A 70 -8.72 -12.98 -13.08
N TYR A 71 -8.31 -14.24 -13.12
CA TYR A 71 -6.97 -14.63 -13.59
C TYR A 71 -6.98 -15.32 -14.95
N GLY A 72 -8.10 -15.97 -15.32
CA GLY A 72 -8.32 -16.63 -16.60
C GLY A 72 -7.23 -17.64 -17.03
N GLY A 73 -7.39 -18.15 -18.25
CA GLY A 73 -6.47 -19.10 -18.89
C GLY A 73 -6.51 -20.51 -18.28
N ASP A 74 -5.65 -21.38 -18.78
CA ASP A 74 -5.55 -22.79 -18.39
C ASP A 74 -4.73 -22.99 -17.11
N LYS A 75 -5.07 -22.25 -16.05
CA LYS A 75 -4.44 -22.37 -14.73
C LYS A 75 -5.08 -23.50 -13.93
N THR A 76 -4.28 -24.18 -13.11
CA THR A 76 -4.82 -25.18 -12.18
C THR A 76 -5.53 -24.50 -11.00
N GLU A 77 -6.33 -25.26 -10.26
CA GLU A 77 -7.03 -24.73 -9.08
C GLU A 77 -6.03 -24.22 -8.04
N GLU A 78 -4.92 -24.92 -7.83
CA GLU A 78 -3.88 -24.52 -6.89
C GLU A 78 -3.20 -23.19 -7.28
N GLU A 79 -3.00 -22.97 -8.59
CA GLU A 79 -2.45 -21.71 -9.10
C GLU A 79 -3.44 -20.56 -8.89
N LEU A 80 -4.74 -20.79 -9.14
CA LEU A 80 -5.82 -19.83 -8.93
C LEU A 80 -5.95 -19.45 -7.45
N GLU A 81 -5.93 -20.43 -6.55
CA GLU A 81 -5.95 -20.22 -5.10
C GLU A 81 -4.75 -19.40 -4.62
N ALA A 82 -3.54 -19.74 -5.09
CA ALA A 82 -2.32 -19.04 -4.71
C ALA A 82 -2.34 -17.57 -5.17
N LEU A 83 -2.81 -17.31 -6.40
CA LEU A 83 -2.96 -15.96 -6.93
C LEU A 83 -4.00 -15.15 -6.14
N LEU A 84 -5.16 -15.76 -5.86
CA LEU A 84 -6.23 -15.13 -5.09
C LEU A 84 -5.78 -14.79 -3.66
N LEU A 85 -5.06 -15.70 -3.01
CA LEU A 85 -4.51 -15.47 -1.67
C LEU A 85 -3.51 -14.32 -1.69
N ALA A 86 -2.55 -14.33 -2.61
CA ALA A 86 -1.54 -13.29 -2.74
C ALA A 86 -2.18 -11.91 -2.98
N ASP A 87 -3.13 -11.81 -3.91
CA ASP A 87 -3.85 -10.56 -4.17
C ASP A 87 -4.71 -10.11 -3.00
N THR A 88 -5.36 -11.03 -2.30
CA THR A 88 -6.14 -10.71 -1.10
C THR A 88 -5.25 -10.13 -0.01
N MET A 89 -4.03 -10.66 0.16
CA MET A 89 -3.04 -10.07 1.08
C MET A 89 -2.60 -8.69 0.60
N ARG A 90 -2.31 -8.48 -0.69
CA ARG A 90 -1.98 -7.15 -1.24
C ARG A 90 -3.10 -6.13 -1.01
N GLU A 91 -4.35 -6.55 -1.16
CA GLU A 91 -5.54 -5.74 -0.89
C GLU A 91 -5.69 -5.42 0.59
N PHE A 92 -5.40 -6.39 1.48
CA PHE A 92 -5.38 -6.19 2.94
C PHE A 92 -4.31 -5.17 3.35
N LEU A 93 -3.09 -5.26 2.80
CA LEU A 93 -2.05 -4.25 3.03
C LEU A 93 -2.45 -2.87 2.49
N SER A 94 -3.13 -2.81 1.34
CA SER A 94 -3.66 -1.55 0.81
C SER A 94 -4.76 -0.95 1.69
N TYR A 95 -5.58 -1.79 2.33
CA TYR A 95 -6.57 -1.37 3.30
C TYR A 95 -5.89 -0.84 4.57
N ALA A 96 -4.91 -1.57 5.10
CA ALA A 96 -4.10 -1.16 6.25
C ALA A 96 -3.45 0.21 6.02
N ALA A 97 -2.83 0.43 4.85
CA ALA A 97 -2.30 1.75 4.48
C ALA A 97 -3.38 2.84 4.46
N GLY A 98 -4.60 2.51 4.01
CA GLY A 98 -5.73 3.43 4.11
C GLY A 98 -6.13 3.77 5.55
N CYS A 99 -6.08 2.81 6.48
CA CYS A 99 -6.25 3.07 7.90
C CYS A 99 -5.10 3.91 8.48
N MET A 100 -3.86 3.66 8.04
CA MET A 100 -2.70 4.46 8.48
C MET A 100 -2.83 5.93 8.07
N PHE A 101 -3.42 6.21 6.91
CA PHE A 101 -3.71 7.58 6.47
C PHE A 101 -5.06 8.12 6.97
N GLY A 102 -5.88 7.32 7.64
CA GLY A 102 -7.22 7.73 8.12
C GLY A 102 -8.29 7.77 7.01
N ARG A 103 -7.99 7.26 5.82
CA ARG A 103 -8.99 7.09 4.75
C ARG A 103 -10.10 6.12 5.16
N TYR A 104 -9.75 5.13 5.98
CA TYR A 104 -10.66 4.16 6.57
C TYR A 104 -10.45 4.09 8.08
N SER A 105 -11.42 3.51 8.79
CA SER A 105 -11.31 3.17 10.21
C SER A 105 -11.69 1.69 10.41
N LEU A 106 -11.13 1.07 11.45
CA LEU A 106 -11.60 -0.23 11.93
C LEU A 106 -12.94 -0.12 12.67
N ASP A 107 -13.25 1.06 13.21
CA ASP A 107 -14.34 1.31 14.14
C ASP A 107 -15.58 1.92 13.47
N LYS A 108 -15.43 2.42 12.23
CA LYS A 108 -16.50 3.01 11.46
C LYS A 108 -16.45 2.58 9.98
N PRO A 109 -17.54 2.01 9.43
CA PRO A 109 -17.57 1.59 8.03
C PRO A 109 -17.60 2.81 7.09
N GLY A 110 -17.04 2.64 5.89
CA GLY A 110 -17.03 3.67 4.85
C GLY A 110 -15.73 4.47 4.78
N LEU A 111 -15.75 5.55 4.01
CA LEU A 111 -14.65 6.51 3.93
C LEU A 111 -14.73 7.49 5.10
N ILE A 112 -13.59 7.78 5.71
CA ILE A 112 -13.50 8.77 6.80
C ILE A 112 -12.87 10.06 6.27
N LEU A 113 -11.60 10.00 5.86
CA LEU A 113 -10.91 11.12 5.20
C LEU A 113 -10.85 10.93 3.68
N ALA A 114 -11.57 11.77 2.97
CA ALA A 114 -11.74 11.71 1.52
C ALA A 114 -12.01 13.08 0.87
N ASN A 115 -11.90 14.19 1.61
CA ASN A 115 -12.01 15.54 1.09
C ASN A 115 -10.65 16.24 1.11
N GLN A 116 -10.52 17.31 0.32
CA GLN A 116 -9.30 18.08 0.20
C GLN A 116 -8.89 18.74 1.52
N GLY A 117 -7.66 18.50 1.95
CA GLY A 117 -7.08 19.10 3.15
C GLY A 117 -7.55 18.46 4.46
N ASP A 118 -8.26 17.33 4.41
CA ASP A 118 -8.70 16.60 5.61
C ASP A 118 -7.52 16.35 6.57
N THR A 119 -7.74 16.58 7.86
CA THR A 119 -6.73 16.40 8.91
C THR A 119 -7.14 15.32 9.91
N LEU A 120 -6.26 15.04 10.87
CA LEU A 120 -6.59 14.14 11.98
C LEU A 120 -7.76 14.67 12.81
N ILE A 121 -7.97 15.99 12.86
CA ILE A 121 -9.08 16.60 13.61
C ILE A 121 -10.43 16.16 13.03
N GLU A 122 -10.60 16.23 11.70
CA GLU A 122 -11.82 15.78 11.01
C GLU A 122 -12.03 14.28 11.16
N TYR A 123 -10.95 13.49 11.24
CA TYR A 123 -11.04 12.06 11.53
C TYR A 123 -11.59 11.81 12.93
N LEU A 124 -11.05 12.48 13.94
CA LEU A 124 -11.45 12.30 15.34
C LEU A 124 -12.86 12.83 15.63
N GLN A 125 -13.35 13.81 14.87
CA GLN A 125 -14.77 14.20 14.93
C GLN A 125 -15.71 13.06 14.52
N GLN A 126 -15.26 12.18 13.62
CA GLN A 126 -16.03 11.05 13.13
C GLN A 126 -15.79 9.75 13.91
N VAL A 127 -14.58 9.57 14.44
CA VAL A 127 -14.14 8.40 15.22
C VAL A 127 -13.33 8.90 16.43
N PRO A 128 -13.99 9.30 17.54
CA PRO A 128 -13.32 9.95 18.66
C PRO A 128 -12.30 9.07 19.40
N GLU A 129 -12.57 7.76 19.49
CA GLU A 129 -11.72 6.78 20.17
C GLU A 129 -11.35 5.65 19.20
N PRO A 130 -10.44 5.90 18.24
CA PRO A 130 -10.10 4.90 17.24
C PRO A 130 -9.24 3.79 17.84
N SER A 131 -9.59 2.53 17.54
CA SER A 131 -8.78 1.36 17.89
C SER A 131 -7.39 1.43 17.23
N PHE A 132 -7.29 2.08 16.08
CA PHE A 132 -6.04 2.32 15.36
C PHE A 132 -5.94 3.78 14.93
N MET A 133 -5.02 4.52 15.55
CA MET A 133 -4.81 5.95 15.28
C MET A 133 -4.14 6.15 13.91
N PRO A 134 -4.72 7.00 13.01
CA PRO A 134 -4.04 7.42 11.79
C PRO A 134 -2.76 8.21 12.07
N ASN A 135 -1.83 8.22 11.11
CA ASN A 135 -0.65 9.08 11.18
C ASN A 135 -1.11 10.55 11.17
N GLN A 136 -0.51 11.34 12.05
CA GLN A 136 -0.95 12.70 12.36
C GLN A 136 -0.66 13.67 11.22
N ASP A 137 0.51 13.57 10.60
CA ASP A 137 1.07 14.59 9.72
C ASP A 137 1.03 14.23 8.23
N ASN A 138 0.37 13.11 7.89
CA ASN A 138 0.20 12.61 6.54
C ASN A 138 1.51 12.16 5.86
N VAL A 139 2.59 11.92 6.61
CA VAL A 139 3.87 11.46 6.07
C VAL A 139 4.25 10.13 6.72
N ILE A 140 4.40 9.09 5.91
CA ILE A 140 4.82 7.76 6.40
C ILE A 140 6.10 7.34 5.67
N PRO A 141 7.25 7.23 6.38
CA PRO A 141 8.50 6.76 5.79
C PRO A 141 8.41 5.32 5.26
N VAL A 142 9.05 5.08 4.11
CA VAL A 142 9.19 3.76 3.48
C VAL A 142 10.68 3.53 3.20
N LEU A 143 11.42 3.13 4.24
CA LEU A 143 12.88 3.04 4.21
C LEU A 143 13.38 1.62 4.49
N ASP A 144 14.57 1.32 3.97
CA ASP A 144 15.26 0.07 4.26
C ASP A 144 16.01 0.20 5.59
N GLY A 145 15.59 -0.60 6.57
CA GLY A 145 16.03 -0.52 7.97
C GLY A 145 15.08 0.26 8.89
N ASP A 146 15.33 0.13 10.20
CA ASP A 146 14.47 0.64 11.26
C ASP A 146 14.87 2.08 11.66
N TRP A 147 14.67 3.02 10.75
CA TRP A 147 15.06 4.43 10.95
C TRP A 147 14.00 5.27 11.66
N PHE A 148 12.74 4.86 11.60
CA PHE A 148 11.61 5.56 12.20
C PHE A 148 10.72 4.54 12.92
N THR A 149 10.27 4.88 14.12
CA THR A 149 9.37 4.03 14.93
C THR A 149 7.96 3.97 14.36
N ASP A 150 7.61 4.90 13.48
CA ASP A 150 6.32 5.05 12.81
C ASP A 150 6.42 4.83 11.28
N ASP A 151 7.44 4.10 10.83
CA ASP A 151 7.54 3.71 9.41
C ASP A 151 6.36 2.80 8.98
N ILE A 152 6.16 2.65 7.67
CA ILE A 152 5.05 1.85 7.15
C ILE A 152 5.02 0.40 7.65
N THR A 153 6.19 -0.18 7.93
CA THR A 153 6.32 -1.55 8.41
C THR A 153 5.85 -1.64 9.85
N GLU A 154 6.34 -0.78 10.74
CA GLU A 154 5.91 -0.74 12.14
C GLU A 154 4.43 -0.42 12.28
N ARG A 155 3.94 0.53 11.47
CA ARG A 155 2.52 0.85 11.42
C ARG A 155 1.67 -0.33 10.96
N PHE A 156 2.15 -1.13 10.01
CA PHE A 156 1.47 -2.35 9.59
C PHE A 156 1.47 -3.41 10.69
N ARG A 157 2.59 -3.58 11.40
CA ARG A 157 2.69 -4.52 12.52
C ARG A 157 1.73 -4.14 13.65
N GLN A 158 1.66 -2.86 13.99
CA GLN A 158 0.67 -2.34 14.95
C GLN A 158 -0.76 -2.59 14.46
N PHE A 159 -1.05 -2.30 13.19
CA PHE A 159 -2.37 -2.54 12.61
C PHE A 159 -2.79 -4.01 12.71
N LEU A 160 -1.86 -4.94 12.45
CA LEU A 160 -2.12 -6.37 12.52
C LEU A 160 -2.44 -6.82 13.95
N ARG A 161 -1.69 -6.31 14.93
CA ARG A 161 -1.93 -6.55 16.37
C ARG A 161 -3.29 -6.04 16.83
N VAL A 162 -3.68 -4.84 16.41
CA VAL A 162 -4.99 -4.27 16.74
C VAL A 162 -6.11 -5.08 16.08
N THR A 163 -5.90 -5.56 14.85
CA THR A 163 -6.96 -6.24 14.09
C THR A 163 -7.20 -7.68 14.55
N PHE A 164 -6.14 -8.43 14.89
CA PHE A 164 -6.22 -9.87 15.22
C PHE A 164 -5.67 -10.24 16.60
N GLY A 165 -5.26 -9.26 17.40
CA GLY A 165 -4.68 -9.48 18.73
C GLY A 165 -3.20 -9.85 18.71
N GLU A 166 -2.50 -9.60 19.82
CA GLU A 166 -1.08 -9.92 19.99
C GLU A 166 -0.82 -11.42 19.92
N ALA A 167 -1.73 -12.23 20.47
CA ALA A 167 -1.58 -13.68 20.59
C ALA A 167 -1.35 -14.41 19.26
N TYR A 168 -1.87 -13.87 18.15
CA TYR A 168 -1.78 -14.46 16.82
C TYR A 168 -0.88 -13.67 15.87
N TYR A 169 -0.15 -12.67 16.37
CA TYR A 169 0.62 -11.75 15.53
C TYR A 169 1.64 -12.47 14.64
N GLU A 170 2.47 -13.35 15.22
CA GLU A 170 3.52 -14.07 14.48
C GLU A 170 2.93 -15.03 13.43
N GLU A 171 1.87 -15.76 13.79
CA GLU A 171 1.16 -16.64 12.85
C GLU A 171 0.57 -15.86 11.67
N ASN A 172 -0.09 -14.74 11.95
CA ASN A 172 -0.70 -13.90 10.93
C ASN A 172 0.35 -13.25 10.03
N LEU A 173 1.47 -12.78 10.60
CA LEU A 173 2.56 -12.20 9.82
C LEU A 173 3.18 -13.26 8.91
N ALA A 174 3.49 -14.44 9.43
CA ALA A 174 4.03 -15.55 8.64
C ALA A 174 3.09 -15.96 7.50
N PHE A 175 1.78 -16.00 7.76
CA PHE A 175 0.77 -16.29 6.73
C PHE A 175 0.78 -15.25 5.60
N ILE A 176 0.86 -13.96 5.93
CA ILE A 176 0.95 -12.88 4.94
C ILE A 176 2.25 -12.98 4.13
N GLU A 177 3.39 -13.18 4.79
CA GLU A 177 4.69 -13.23 4.12
C GLU A 177 4.84 -14.46 3.22
N ALA A 178 4.25 -15.59 3.61
CA ALA A 178 4.15 -16.78 2.77
C ALA A 178 3.33 -16.50 1.50
N ALA A 179 2.16 -15.87 1.64
CA ALA A 179 1.30 -15.50 0.50
C ALA A 179 1.96 -14.48 -0.44
N LEU A 180 2.77 -13.56 0.08
CA LEU A 180 3.50 -12.56 -0.72
C LEU A 180 4.82 -13.10 -1.30
N GLY A 181 5.31 -14.24 -0.80
CA GLY A 181 6.61 -14.81 -1.12
C GLY A 181 7.80 -13.96 -0.65
N LYS A 182 7.58 -13.03 0.29
CA LYS A 182 8.61 -12.10 0.80
C LYS A 182 8.18 -11.47 2.11
N ASN A 183 9.19 -11.02 2.87
CA ASN A 183 8.96 -10.27 4.10
C ASN A 183 8.23 -8.95 3.82
N ILE A 184 7.40 -8.51 4.77
CA ILE A 184 6.55 -7.33 4.65
C ILE A 184 7.33 -6.05 4.32
N ARG A 185 8.53 -5.86 4.90
CA ARG A 185 9.37 -4.68 4.62
C ARG A 185 9.81 -4.67 3.16
N LYS A 186 10.22 -5.83 2.63
CA LYS A 186 10.60 -5.97 1.21
C LYS A 186 9.43 -5.68 0.29
N TYR A 187 8.22 -6.13 0.63
CA TYR A 187 7.01 -5.82 -0.14
C TYR A 187 6.71 -4.32 -0.16
N PHE A 188 6.74 -3.64 0.99
CA PHE A 188 6.51 -2.18 1.03
C PHE A 188 7.54 -1.39 0.23
N LEU A 189 8.82 -1.78 0.27
CA LEU A 189 9.90 -1.12 -0.44
C LEU A 189 9.84 -1.31 -1.96
N LYS A 190 9.45 -2.50 -2.44
CA LYS A 190 9.61 -2.87 -3.85
C LYS A 190 8.30 -2.96 -4.63
N ASP A 191 7.24 -3.41 -4.00
CA ASP A 191 6.03 -3.86 -4.70
C ASP A 191 4.83 -2.95 -4.43
N PHE A 192 4.64 -2.54 -3.16
CA PHE A 192 3.44 -1.83 -2.71
C PHE A 192 3.06 -0.64 -3.58
N TYR A 193 4.01 0.26 -3.88
CA TYR A 193 3.71 1.45 -4.66
C TYR A 193 3.38 1.11 -6.13
N ASN A 194 4.05 0.12 -6.71
CA ASN A 194 3.76 -0.32 -8.09
C ASN A 194 2.36 -0.93 -8.18
N ASP A 195 2.00 -1.77 -7.21
CA ASP A 195 0.65 -2.33 -7.09
C ASP A 195 -0.40 -1.24 -6.90
N HIS A 196 -0.09 -0.23 -6.09
CA HIS A 196 -0.96 0.92 -5.87
C HIS A 196 -1.15 1.74 -7.15
N VAL A 197 -0.08 2.08 -7.87
CA VAL A 197 -0.16 2.79 -9.16
C VAL A 197 -1.00 2.02 -10.18
N ARG A 198 -0.82 0.69 -10.27
CA ARG A 198 -1.59 -0.18 -11.17
C ARG A 198 -3.07 -0.21 -10.79
N ARG A 199 -3.40 -0.39 -9.51
CA ARG A 199 -4.77 -0.43 -8.98
C ARG A 199 -5.55 0.84 -9.31
N TYR A 200 -4.87 1.99 -9.31
CA TYR A 200 -5.47 3.29 -9.61
C TYR A 200 -5.27 3.73 -11.07
N LYS A 201 -5.01 2.80 -12.00
CA LYS A 201 -4.86 3.10 -13.44
C LYS A 201 -3.92 4.27 -13.72
N LYS A 202 -2.74 4.27 -13.07
CA LYS A 202 -1.71 5.33 -13.13
C LYS A 202 -2.08 6.67 -12.50
N ARG A 203 -3.23 6.79 -11.81
CA ARG A 203 -3.68 7.99 -11.11
C ARG A 203 -3.81 7.73 -9.59
N PRO A 204 -2.69 7.41 -8.90
CA PRO A 204 -2.73 6.99 -7.50
C PRO A 204 -3.16 8.11 -6.55
N ILE A 205 -3.76 7.71 -5.42
CA ILE A 205 -4.12 8.64 -4.33
C ILE A 205 -3.09 8.70 -3.19
N TYR A 206 -2.19 7.72 -3.10
CA TYR A 206 -1.01 7.76 -2.24
C TYR A 206 0.17 8.11 -3.13
N TRP A 207 0.89 9.16 -2.78
CA TRP A 207 2.03 9.63 -3.57
C TRP A 207 3.32 9.37 -2.82
N LEU A 208 4.31 8.87 -3.54
CA LEU A 208 5.61 8.53 -2.97
C LEU A 208 6.60 9.66 -3.31
N PHE A 209 6.96 10.45 -2.30
CA PHE A 209 8.16 11.26 -2.38
C PHE A 209 9.36 10.33 -2.41
N SER A 210 10.26 10.49 -3.37
CA SER A 210 11.34 9.54 -3.62
C SER A 210 12.57 10.28 -4.12
N SER A 211 13.69 10.14 -3.40
CA SER A 211 14.96 10.70 -3.86
C SER A 211 15.40 10.02 -5.17
N PRO A 212 16.27 10.64 -5.99
CA PRO A 212 16.59 10.14 -7.34
C PRO A 212 17.06 8.69 -7.43
N LYS A 213 17.77 8.18 -6.41
CA LYS A 213 18.20 6.77 -6.32
C LYS A 213 17.35 5.94 -5.36
N GLY A 214 16.28 6.53 -4.80
CA GLY A 214 15.35 5.87 -3.89
C GLY A 214 15.89 5.64 -2.48
N SER A 215 16.97 6.33 -2.09
CA SER A 215 17.54 6.26 -0.74
C SER A 215 16.60 6.78 0.34
N PHE A 216 15.78 7.79 0.01
CA PHE A 216 14.69 8.26 0.86
C PHE A 216 13.37 8.08 0.14
N ASN A 217 12.39 7.47 0.82
CA ASN A 217 11.02 7.45 0.36
C ASN A 217 10.04 7.74 1.50
N ALA A 218 9.00 8.50 1.20
CA ALA A 218 7.91 8.79 2.12
C ALA A 218 6.58 8.83 1.37
N LEU A 219 5.58 8.11 1.88
CA LEU A 219 4.22 8.14 1.34
C LEU A 219 3.43 9.27 1.98
N ILE A 220 2.62 9.92 1.14
CA ILE A 220 1.57 10.84 1.57
C ILE A 220 0.22 10.41 1.01
N TYR A 221 -0.87 10.86 1.60
CA TYR A 221 -2.21 10.72 1.04
C TYR A 221 -2.71 12.04 0.45
N LEU A 222 -3.06 12.03 -0.84
CA LEU A 222 -3.46 13.20 -1.63
C LEU A 222 -4.60 14.01 -0.99
N HIS A 223 -5.63 13.35 -0.46
CA HIS A 223 -6.78 14.06 0.11
C HIS A 223 -6.40 14.80 1.40
N ARG A 224 -5.34 14.36 2.09
CA ARG A 224 -4.79 15.05 3.26
C ARG A 224 -3.63 15.99 2.93
N TYR A 225 -3.36 16.22 1.65
CA TYR A 225 -2.33 17.16 1.23
C TYR A 225 -2.70 18.58 1.67
N ARG A 226 -1.72 19.28 2.21
CA ARG A 226 -1.80 20.69 2.60
C ARG A 226 -0.60 21.45 2.02
N PRO A 227 -0.66 22.77 1.84
CA PRO A 227 0.46 23.56 1.29
C PRO A 227 1.80 23.37 2.02
N ASP A 228 1.77 23.02 3.31
CA ASP A 228 2.95 22.73 4.14
C ASP A 228 3.41 21.25 4.09
N THR A 229 2.73 20.35 3.39
CA THR A 229 3.07 18.91 3.34
C THR A 229 4.52 18.68 2.88
N VAL A 230 5.00 19.43 1.88
CA VAL A 230 6.39 19.30 1.42
C VAL A 230 7.39 19.71 2.51
N SER A 231 7.04 20.70 3.35
CA SER A 231 7.86 21.09 4.51
C SER A 231 7.94 19.98 5.57
N VAL A 232 6.84 19.25 5.79
CA VAL A 232 6.81 18.07 6.67
C VAL A 232 7.69 16.96 6.11
N VAL A 233 7.57 16.64 4.81
CA VAL A 233 8.43 15.64 4.15
C VAL A 233 9.91 16.04 4.24
N LEU A 234 10.24 17.31 4.05
CA LEU A 234 11.60 17.84 4.21
C LEU A 234 12.11 17.64 5.64
N GLN A 235 11.27 17.79 6.66
CA GLN A 235 11.64 17.53 8.05
C GLN A 235 12.00 16.05 8.28
N TYR A 236 11.23 15.11 7.71
CA TYR A 236 11.56 13.68 7.75
C TYR A 236 12.88 13.37 7.04
N LEU A 237 13.14 14.00 5.89
CA LEU A 237 14.43 13.83 5.19
C LEU A 237 15.61 14.33 6.05
N ARG A 238 15.46 15.49 6.69
CA ARG A 238 16.51 16.05 7.56
C ARG A 238 16.75 15.19 8.79
N ASP A 239 15.71 14.65 9.40
CA ASP A 239 15.85 13.69 10.51
C ASP A 239 16.57 12.41 10.04
N PHE A 240 16.18 11.86 8.89
CA PHE A 240 16.84 10.71 8.30
C PHE A 240 18.33 10.97 8.01
N ARG A 241 18.69 12.14 7.46
CA ARG A 241 20.09 12.56 7.26
C ARG A 241 20.87 12.60 8.58
N LYS A 242 20.28 13.15 9.64
CA LYS A 242 20.92 13.18 10.97
C LYS A 242 21.17 11.77 11.51
N LYS A 243 20.20 10.86 11.37
CA LYS A 243 20.35 9.44 11.76
C LYS A 243 21.43 8.73 10.95
N LEU A 244 21.50 8.97 9.64
CA LEU A 244 22.56 8.46 8.78
C LEU A 244 23.94 8.98 9.18
N ALA A 245 24.07 10.28 9.51
CA ALA A 245 25.32 10.87 9.98
C ALA A 245 25.77 10.25 11.31
N ALA A 246 24.86 10.08 12.28
CA ALA A 246 25.17 9.42 13.53
C ALA A 246 25.61 7.96 13.32
N ARG A 247 24.97 7.24 12.39
CA ARG A 247 25.38 5.87 12.01
C ARG A 247 26.76 5.86 11.34
N LEU A 248 27.04 6.83 10.48
CA LEU A 248 28.34 7.00 9.84
C LEU A 248 29.45 7.17 10.88
N ASP A 249 29.25 8.07 11.85
CA ASP A 249 30.22 8.34 12.92
C ASP A 249 30.47 7.08 13.76
N TYR A 250 29.40 6.35 14.12
CA TYR A 250 29.52 5.08 14.82
C TYR A 250 30.35 4.04 14.04
N LEU A 251 30.07 3.86 12.74
CA LEU A 251 30.79 2.89 11.92
C LEU A 251 32.27 3.27 11.74
N GLN A 252 32.60 4.55 11.70
CA GLN A 252 33.98 5.02 11.66
C GLN A 252 34.73 4.62 12.94
N GLN A 253 34.10 4.70 14.11
CA GLN A 253 34.70 4.23 15.36
C GLN A 253 34.92 2.70 15.35
N VAL A 254 33.97 1.94 14.80
CA VAL A 254 34.12 0.48 14.62
C VAL A 254 35.31 0.14 13.72
N GLY A 255 35.58 0.93 12.68
CA GLY A 255 36.72 0.73 11.77
C GLY A 255 38.08 0.89 12.45
N ILE A 256 38.20 1.82 13.40
CA ILE A 256 39.46 2.17 14.08
C ILE A 256 39.69 1.30 15.33
N SER A 257 38.62 0.70 15.89
CA SER A 257 38.71 -0.12 17.09
C SER A 257 39.68 -1.32 16.91
N PRO A 258 40.68 -1.49 17.80
CA PRO A 258 41.62 -2.61 17.73
C PRO A 258 40.98 -3.96 18.14
N SER A 259 39.84 -3.95 18.85
CA SER A 259 39.13 -5.16 19.28
C SER A 259 38.14 -5.70 18.24
N THR A 260 37.90 -4.97 17.15
CA THR A 260 36.96 -5.36 16.09
C THR A 260 37.64 -6.27 15.07
N SER A 261 36.96 -7.35 14.68
CA SER A 261 37.50 -8.31 13.71
C SER A 261 37.68 -7.69 12.31
N GLN A 262 38.60 -8.23 11.51
CA GLN A 262 38.83 -7.74 10.13
C GLN A 262 37.58 -7.83 9.24
N SER A 263 36.74 -8.86 9.46
CA SER A 263 35.47 -9.04 8.74
C SER A 263 34.47 -7.92 9.07
N GLU A 264 34.33 -7.59 10.35
CA GLU A 264 33.47 -6.49 10.81
C GLU A 264 33.96 -5.14 10.31
N LYS A 265 35.28 -4.89 10.31
CA LYS A 265 35.87 -3.67 9.73
C LYS A 265 35.55 -3.55 8.24
N THR A 266 35.63 -4.65 7.50
CA THR A 266 35.31 -4.67 6.06
C THR A 266 33.82 -4.40 5.82
N ARG A 267 32.93 -4.99 6.64
CA ARG A 267 31.49 -4.71 6.56
C ARG A 267 31.16 -3.26 6.90
N ALA A 268 31.78 -2.73 7.96
CA ALA A 268 31.61 -1.33 8.36
C ALA A 268 32.07 -0.38 7.25
N GLN A 269 33.20 -0.65 6.60
CA GLN A 269 33.69 0.17 5.49
C GLN A 269 32.72 0.20 4.29
N LYS A 270 32.13 -0.95 3.92
CA LYS A 270 31.12 -1.00 2.85
C LYS A 270 29.86 -0.19 3.19
N GLU A 271 29.43 -0.24 4.45
CA GLU A 271 28.28 0.52 4.94
C GLU A 271 28.59 2.02 5.00
N ILE A 272 29.79 2.42 5.44
CA ILE A 272 30.31 3.80 5.37
C ILE A 272 30.23 4.35 3.95
N ASP A 273 30.74 3.60 2.96
CA ASP A 273 30.74 4.04 1.57
C ASP A 273 29.32 4.18 1.01
N THR A 274 28.39 3.34 1.47
CA THR A 274 26.97 3.41 1.12
C THR A 274 26.32 4.65 1.73
N ILE A 275 26.50 4.87 3.04
CA ILE A 275 25.91 6.01 3.75
C ILE A 275 26.45 7.34 3.21
N LYS A 276 27.74 7.45 2.88
CA LYS A 276 28.31 8.65 2.27
C LYS A 276 27.63 8.99 0.94
N LYS A 277 27.36 7.98 0.09
CA LYS A 277 26.65 8.17 -1.18
C LYS A 277 25.19 8.57 -0.97
N GLN A 278 24.54 8.00 0.03
CA GLN A 278 23.17 8.36 0.39
C GLN A 278 23.11 9.80 0.90
N LEU A 279 23.98 10.20 1.83
CA LEU A 279 24.03 11.57 2.35
C LEU A 279 24.23 12.58 1.22
N LEU A 280 25.20 12.37 0.31
CA LEU A 280 25.39 13.25 -0.84
C LEU A 280 24.13 13.37 -1.71
N GLU A 281 23.47 12.26 -2.02
CA GLU A 281 22.22 12.26 -2.78
C GLU A 281 21.09 13.02 -2.05
N LEU A 282 20.97 12.85 -0.73
CA LEU A 282 19.94 13.49 0.06
C LEU A 282 20.18 15.00 0.22
N ASP A 283 21.45 15.42 0.27
CA ASP A 283 21.85 16.83 0.26
C ASP A 283 21.44 17.50 -1.06
N ASP A 284 21.71 16.85 -2.19
CA ASP A 284 21.30 17.32 -3.51
C ASP A 284 19.78 17.35 -3.65
N TYR A 285 19.10 16.29 -3.21
CA TYR A 285 17.63 16.20 -3.25
C TYR A 285 16.95 17.25 -2.36
N GLU A 286 17.52 17.54 -1.20
CA GLU A 286 17.06 18.65 -0.35
C GLU A 286 17.24 20.00 -1.06
N ARG A 287 18.47 20.31 -1.49
CA ARG A 287 18.83 21.62 -2.04
C ARG A 287 18.08 21.93 -3.34
N ASP A 288 18.05 20.96 -4.26
CA ASP A 288 17.61 21.19 -5.63
C ASP A 288 16.11 20.90 -5.82
N THR A 289 15.46 20.16 -4.90
CA THR A 289 14.07 19.74 -5.07
C THR A 289 13.18 20.07 -3.86
N LEU A 290 13.42 19.48 -2.68
CA LEU A 290 12.48 19.63 -1.56
C LEU A 290 12.47 21.03 -0.95
N TYR A 291 13.62 21.67 -0.76
CA TYR A 291 13.70 23.00 -0.14
C TYR A 291 13.02 24.10 -0.98
N PRO A 292 13.23 24.17 -2.31
CA PRO A 292 12.48 25.07 -3.17
C PRO A 292 10.97 24.83 -3.12
N LEU A 293 10.52 23.58 -3.18
CA LEU A 293 9.09 23.24 -3.14
C LEU A 293 8.45 23.51 -1.77
N ALA A 294 9.16 23.23 -0.68
CA ALA A 294 8.73 23.54 0.68
C ALA A 294 8.58 25.06 0.89
N THR A 295 9.45 25.85 0.26
CA THR A 295 9.36 27.33 0.27
C THR A 295 8.19 27.83 -0.58
N ALA A 296 7.97 27.20 -1.73
CA ALA A 296 6.89 27.58 -2.65
C ALA A 296 5.49 27.25 -2.11
N GLN A 297 5.38 26.30 -1.18
CA GLN A 297 4.11 25.85 -0.57
C GLN A 297 3.00 25.62 -1.59
N ILE A 298 3.31 24.82 -2.61
CA ILE A 298 2.41 24.57 -3.74
C ILE A 298 1.06 24.04 -3.24
N ALA A 299 0.00 24.80 -3.51
CA ALA A 299 -1.37 24.36 -3.28
C ALA A 299 -1.82 23.42 -4.41
N LEU A 300 -2.59 22.40 -4.04
CA LEU A 300 -3.21 21.45 -4.97
C LEU A 300 -4.71 21.62 -4.91
N ASP A 301 -5.37 21.39 -6.04
CA ASP A 301 -6.82 21.43 -6.18
C ASP A 301 -7.28 20.09 -6.72
N LEU A 302 -8.01 19.29 -5.93
CA LEU A 302 -8.43 17.95 -6.32
C LEU A 302 -9.28 17.94 -7.60
N ASP A 303 -9.96 19.04 -7.93
CA ASP A 303 -10.77 19.17 -9.14
C ASP A 303 -9.92 19.23 -10.41
N ASP A 304 -8.65 19.65 -10.34
CA ASP A 304 -7.68 19.56 -11.45
C ASP A 304 -7.33 18.09 -11.80
N GLY A 305 -7.70 17.15 -10.92
CA GLY A 305 -7.40 15.74 -11.06
C GLY A 305 -5.95 15.37 -10.73
N VAL A 306 -5.71 14.05 -10.59
CA VAL A 306 -4.42 13.53 -10.11
C VAL A 306 -3.27 13.92 -11.05
N LYS A 307 -3.46 13.83 -12.37
CA LYS A 307 -2.40 14.08 -13.35
C LYS A 307 -1.83 15.48 -13.23
N VAL A 308 -2.70 16.50 -13.24
CA VAL A 308 -2.29 17.91 -13.18
C VAL A 308 -1.58 18.19 -11.85
N ASN A 309 -2.17 17.75 -10.73
CA ASN A 309 -1.57 18.00 -9.42
C ASN A 309 -0.25 17.26 -9.19
N TYR A 310 -0.12 16.02 -9.66
CA TYR A 310 1.11 15.24 -9.52
C TYR A 310 2.28 15.93 -10.22
N LEU A 311 2.04 16.50 -11.41
CA LEU A 311 3.05 17.21 -12.19
C LEU A 311 3.53 18.50 -11.53
N LYS A 312 2.71 19.14 -10.67
CA LYS A 312 3.10 20.34 -9.90
C LYS A 312 4.26 20.07 -8.92
N LEU A 313 4.41 18.83 -8.44
CA LEU A 313 5.48 18.43 -7.51
C LEU A 313 6.71 17.82 -8.22
N GLY A 314 6.59 17.54 -9.52
CA GLY A 314 7.70 17.20 -10.41
C GLY A 314 8.66 16.13 -9.86
N PRO A 315 9.99 16.41 -9.83
CA PRO A 315 11.01 15.42 -9.45
C PRO A 315 10.99 15.04 -7.96
N ALA A 316 10.17 15.69 -7.12
CA ALA A 316 10.01 15.28 -5.73
C ALA A 316 9.28 13.93 -5.61
N LEU A 317 8.46 13.58 -6.60
CA LEU A 317 7.67 12.36 -6.59
C LEU A 317 8.28 11.27 -7.47
N LYS A 318 8.04 10.00 -7.10
CA LYS A 318 8.47 8.86 -7.89
C LYS A 318 7.81 8.84 -9.27
N LYS A 319 8.61 8.99 -10.33
CA LYS A 319 8.13 9.00 -11.72
C LYS A 319 7.15 7.85 -12.02
N ILE A 320 5.98 8.21 -12.57
CA ILE A 320 4.96 7.28 -13.06
C ILE A 320 5.01 7.28 -14.58
N VAL A 321 5.37 6.14 -15.18
CA VAL A 321 5.53 6.02 -16.64
C VAL A 321 4.20 6.21 -17.36
N GLY A 322 4.15 7.24 -18.21
CA GLY A 322 2.99 7.59 -19.03
C GLY A 322 1.95 8.45 -18.32
N LEU A 323 2.22 8.97 -17.13
CA LEU A 323 1.34 9.98 -16.49
C LEU A 323 1.42 11.34 -17.21
N ASP A 324 2.60 11.67 -17.73
CA ASP A 324 2.95 12.88 -18.47
C ASP A 324 2.62 12.81 -19.97
N ALA A 325 2.28 11.64 -20.49
CA ALA A 325 1.92 11.47 -21.90
C ALA A 325 0.67 12.30 -22.24
N LYS A 326 0.73 13.06 -23.34
CA LYS A 326 -0.44 13.69 -23.96
C LYS A 326 -1.24 12.58 -24.66
N GLY A 327 -2.30 12.10 -24.03
CA GLY A 327 -3.15 11.04 -24.59
C GLY A 327 -4.30 10.69 -23.63
N GLU A 328 -5.50 11.06 -24.08
CA GLU A 328 -6.88 10.70 -23.67
C GLU A 328 -7.23 10.80 -22.18
N ASP A 329 -8.08 11.81 -21.89
CA ASP A 329 -8.79 11.98 -20.62
C ASP A 329 -9.83 10.88 -20.37
#